data_AF-A0AAW9ILZ2-F1
#
_entry.id   AF-A0AAW9ILZ2-F1
#
_cell.length_a   1.000
_cell.length_b   1.000
_cell.length_c   1.000
_cell.angle_alpha   90.00
_cell.angle_beta   90.00
_cell.angle_gamma   90.00
#
_symmetry.space_group_name_H-M   'P 1'
#
loop_
_entity.id
_entity.type
_entity.pdbx_description
1 polymer ?
#
loop_
_entity_poly.entity_id
_entity_poly.type
_entity_poly.pdbx_seq_one_letter_code
_entity_poly.pdbx_strand_id
1 'polypeptide(L)'
;MRKHKGNKRAQFITIIVFGIIALISLYFGKDIKNFNTGVSSGKLEISYLDVGQGDAAYIKVNDFDILIDAGPRSDADKLIKQLEEKNIDDFEIVIA
;
A
#
# COMPACT_ATOMS: atom_id res chain seq x y z
N MET A 1 16.66 23.43 58.69
CA MET A 1 16.02 23.69 57.38
C MET A 1 14.50 23.57 57.56
N ARG A 2 13.75 24.68 57.53
CA ARG A 2 12.28 24.66 57.66
C ARG A 2 11.68 24.16 56.34
N LYS A 3 11.01 23.01 56.37
CA LYS A 3 10.28 22.47 55.22
C LYS A 3 9.08 23.37 54.95
N HIS A 4 9.15 24.20 53.91
CA HIS A 4 8.05 25.07 53.51
C HIS A 4 6.90 24.19 53.00
N LYS A 5 5.89 23.97 53.86
CA LYS A 5 4.70 23.19 53.53
C LYS A 5 3.86 24.03 52.58
N GLY A 6 3.96 23.74 51.29
CA GLY A 6 3.29 24.50 50.23
C GLY A 6 1.78 24.64 50.44
N ASN A 7 1.19 25.70 49.87
CA ASN A 7 -0.22 25.98 49.98
C ASN A 7 -1.05 24.82 49.40
N LYS A 8 -1.81 24.12 50.26
CA LYS A 8 -2.61 22.94 49.87
C LYS A 8 -3.57 23.25 48.71
N ARG A 9 -4.05 24.48 48.60
CA ARG A 9 -4.92 24.93 47.49
C ARG A 9 -4.14 24.98 46.17
N ALA A 10 -2.92 25.51 46.20
CA ALA A 10 -2.06 25.56 45.02
C ALA A 10 -1.67 24.15 44.55
N GLN A 11 -1.34 23.24 45.48
CA GLN A 11 -1.04 21.84 45.16
C GLN A 11 -2.23 21.15 44.48
N PHE A 12 -3.45 21.42 44.94
CA PHE A 12 -4.66 20.87 44.34
C PHE A 12 -4.89 21.40 42.92
N ILE A 13 -4.70 22.70 42.70
CA ILE A 13 -4.78 23.32 41.36
C ILE A 13 -3.75 22.71 40.41
N THR A 14 -2.52 22.51 40.88
CA THR A 14 -1.46 21.89 40.07
C THR A 14 -1.84 20.48 39.60
N ILE A 15 -2.43 19.66 40.48
CA ILE A 15 -2.89 18.31 40.12
C ILE A 15 -3.97 18.35 39.04
N ILE A 16 -4.93 19.28 39.14
CA ILE A 16 -5.99 19.45 38.15
C ILE A 16 -5.40 19.83 36.78
N VAL A 17 -4.46 20.77 36.75
CA VAL A 17 -3.82 21.22 35.50
C VAL A 17 -3.08 20.06 34.81
N PHE A 18 -2.31 19.27 35.56
CA PHE A 18 -1.65 18.08 34.99
C PHE A 18 -2.64 17.01 34.50
N GLY A 19 -3.76 16.83 35.21
CA GLY A 19 -4.85 15.94 34.77
C GLY A 19 -5.46 16.37 33.43
N ILE A 20 -5.71 17.68 33.27
CA ILE A 20 -6.23 18.24 32.00
C ILE A 20 -5.22 18.04 30.87
N ILE A 21 -3.94 18.31 31.10
CA ILE A 21 -2.87 18.12 30.10
C ILE A 21 -2.77 16.64 29.67
N ALA A 22 -2.91 15.70 30.61
CA ALA A 22 -2.90 14.28 30.32
C ALA A 22 -4.11 13.86 29.46
N LEU A 23 -5.31 14.36 29.77
CA LEU A 23 -6.52 14.11 28.98
C LEU A 23 -6.43 14.68 27.56
N ILE A 24 -5.90 15.90 27.41
CA ILE A 24 -5.64 16.52 26.12
C ILE A 24 -4.65 15.67 25.31
N SER A 25 -3.53 15.28 25.92
CA SER A 25 -2.52 14.45 25.25
C SER A 25 -3.09 13.11 24.76
N LEU A 26 -3.98 12.48 25.54
CA LEU A 26 -4.66 11.24 25.15
C LEU A 26 -5.65 11.45 23.99
N TYR A 27 -6.33 12.60 23.93
CA TYR A 27 -7.24 12.93 22.85
C TYR A 27 -6.49 13.17 21.53
N PHE A 28 -5.41 13.97 21.55
CA PHE A 28 -4.59 14.27 20.37
C PHE A 28 -3.74 13.08 19.89
N GLY A 29 -3.33 12.17 20.78
CA GLY A 29 -2.54 10.99 20.42
C GLY A 29 -3.30 9.89 19.66
N LYS A 30 -4.64 9.99 19.56
CA LYS A 30 -5.48 8.98 18.90
C LYS A 30 -5.29 8.97 17.38
N ASP A 31 -5.01 10.12 16.78
CA ASP A 31 -4.88 10.26 15.32
C ASP A 31 -3.55 9.72 14.77
N ILE A 32 -2.50 9.62 15.60
CA ILE A 32 -1.18 9.11 15.20
C ILE A 32 -1.22 7.61 14.88
N LYS A 33 -2.15 6.84 15.48
CA LYS A 33 -2.27 5.40 15.23
C LYS A 33 -2.92 5.05 13.89
N ASN A 34 -3.56 6.00 13.23
CA ASN A 34 -4.21 5.81 11.94
C ASN A 34 -3.31 6.28 10.78
N PHE A 35 -1.99 6.14 10.92
CA PHE A 35 -1.11 6.20 9.76
C PHE A 35 -1.32 4.92 8.96
N ASN A 36 -2.40 4.88 8.19
CA ASN A 36 -2.55 3.94 7.09
C ASN A 36 -1.44 4.27 6.10
N THR A 37 -0.27 3.66 6.30
CA THR A 37 0.57 3.28 5.17
C THR A 37 -0.27 2.29 4.38
N GLY A 38 -1.18 2.79 3.54
CA GLY A 38 -1.94 1.97 2.63
C GLY A 38 -0.93 1.29 1.72
N VAL A 39 -0.43 0.13 2.14
CA VAL A 39 0.23 -0.80 1.24
C VAL A 39 -0.83 -1.06 0.20
N SER A 40 -0.59 -0.61 -1.04
CA SER A 40 -1.46 -0.89 -2.17
C SER A 40 -1.82 -2.37 -2.09
N SER A 41 -3.10 -2.68 -1.83
CA SER A 41 -3.53 -4.07 -1.64
C SER A 41 -3.59 -4.82 -2.97
N GLY A 42 -3.12 -4.21 -4.06
CA GLY A 42 -3.14 -4.82 -5.37
C GLY A 42 -2.10 -5.91 -5.48
N LYS A 43 -2.55 -7.12 -5.79
CA LYS A 43 -1.66 -8.21 -6.16
C LYS A 43 -1.08 -7.87 -7.53
N LEU A 44 0.23 -7.62 -7.58
CA LEU A 44 0.99 -7.53 -8.82
C LEU A 44 1.45 -8.95 -9.21
N GLU A 45 1.10 -9.38 -10.40
CA GLU A 45 1.57 -10.61 -11.00
C GLU A 45 2.25 -10.31 -12.33
N ILE A 46 3.42 -10.93 -12.56
CA ILE A 46 4.19 -10.76 -13.78
C ILE A 46 4.49 -12.15 -14.35
N SER A 47 4.08 -12.39 -15.59
CA SER A 47 4.38 -13.60 -16.36
C SER A 47 5.22 -13.22 -17.58
N TYR A 48 6.40 -13.81 -17.73
CA TYR A 48 7.14 -13.74 -19.00
C TYR A 48 6.59 -14.81 -19.94
N LEU A 49 6.21 -14.40 -21.14
CA LEU A 49 5.58 -15.28 -22.14
C LEU A 49 6.65 -15.79 -23.09
N ASP A 50 6.58 -17.08 -23.42
CA ASP A 50 7.55 -17.68 -24.32
C ASP A 50 7.16 -17.40 -25.78
N VAL A 51 7.84 -16.42 -26.38
CA VAL A 51 7.65 -15.98 -27.77
C VAL A 51 8.86 -16.29 -28.66
N GLY A 52 9.70 -17.25 -28.25
CA GLY A 52 10.91 -17.59 -29.00
C GLY A 52 11.97 -16.50 -28.93
N GLN A 53 12.32 -15.90 -30.08
CA GLN A 53 13.29 -14.80 -30.14
C GLN A 53 12.59 -13.44 -30.00
N GLY A 54 12.64 -12.86 -28.81
CA GLY A 54 12.07 -11.54 -28.54
C GLY A 54 11.61 -11.42 -27.10
N ASP A 55 10.96 -10.32 -26.78
CA ASP A 55 10.43 -10.05 -25.44
C ASP A 55 8.91 -10.11 -25.45
N ALA A 56 8.34 -10.65 -24.38
CA ALA A 56 6.92 -10.57 -24.09
C ALA A 56 6.69 -10.74 -22.59
N ALA A 57 6.01 -9.77 -21.98
CA ALA A 57 5.65 -9.81 -20.57
C ALA A 57 4.19 -9.45 -20.39
N TYR A 58 3.48 -10.28 -19.64
CA TYR A 58 2.13 -10.01 -19.15
C TYR A 58 2.19 -9.56 -17.71
N ILE A 59 1.53 -8.45 -17.40
CA ILE A 59 1.43 -7.88 -16.06
C ILE A 59 -0.04 -7.77 -15.69
N LYS A 60 -0.42 -8.37 -14.55
CA LYS A 60 -1.75 -8.23 -13.95
C LYS A 60 -1.65 -7.45 -12.65
N VAL A 61 -2.44 -6.38 -12.54
CA VAL A 61 -2.60 -5.60 -11.30
C VAL A 61 -4.08 -5.49 -10.98
N ASN A 62 -4.54 -6.26 -9.99
CA ASN A 62 -5.97 -6.45 -9.76
C ASN A 62 -6.66 -7.02 -11.02
N ASP A 63 -7.61 -6.27 -11.58
CA ASP A 63 -8.36 -6.61 -12.79
C ASP A 63 -7.83 -5.83 -14.01
N PHE A 64 -6.57 -5.38 -13.97
CA PHE A 64 -5.92 -4.64 -15.05
C PHE A 64 -4.83 -5.50 -15.68
N ASP A 65 -5.01 -5.83 -16.95
CA ASP A 65 -4.23 -6.75 -17.76
C ASP A 65 -3.41 -5.95 -18.79
N ILE A 66 -2.09 -6.07 -18.68
CA ILE A 66 -1.12 -5.29 -19.46
C ILE A 66 -0.21 -6.24 -20.23
N LEU A 67 -0.04 -6.01 -21.52
CA LEU A 67 0.93 -6.70 -22.36
C LEU A 67 2.07 -5.75 -22.76
N ILE A 68 3.31 -6.19 -22.54
CA ILE A 68 4.53 -5.49 -22.99
C ILE A 68 5.21 -6.36 -24.03
N ASP A 69 5.29 -5.83 -25.25
CA ASP A 69 5.76 -6.50 -26.47
C ASP A 69 5.02 -7.84 -26.70
N ALA A 70 5.24 -8.46 -27.86
CA ALA A 70 4.60 -9.70 -28.28
C ALA A 70 5.58 -10.63 -29.01
N GLY A 71 6.86 -10.27 -29.06
CA GLY A 71 7.84 -10.95 -29.88
C GLY A 71 7.51 -10.89 -31.39
N PRO A 72 8.15 -11.75 -32.19
CA PRO A 72 8.03 -11.72 -33.64
C PRO A 72 6.71 -12.34 -34.10
N ARG A 73 6.19 -11.87 -35.24
CA ARG A 73 4.96 -12.40 -35.84
C ARG A 73 4.98 -13.91 -36.11
N SER A 74 6.16 -14.52 -36.27
CA SER A 74 6.33 -15.96 -36.43
C SER A 74 5.85 -16.78 -35.24
N ASP A 75 5.85 -16.19 -34.04
CA ASP A 75 5.52 -16.86 -32.78
C ASP A 75 4.15 -16.43 -32.22
N ALA A 76 3.35 -15.73 -33.02
CA ALA A 76 2.03 -15.23 -32.60
C ALA A 76 1.11 -16.35 -32.10
N ASP A 77 1.04 -17.49 -32.80
CA ASP A 77 0.17 -18.60 -32.40
C ASP A 77 0.57 -19.18 -31.03
N LYS A 78 1.88 -19.17 -30.72
CA LYS A 78 2.42 -19.63 -29.44
C LYS A 78 2.07 -18.66 -28.32
N LEU A 79 2.13 -17.35 -28.60
CA LEU A 79 1.69 -16.31 -27.67
C LEU A 79 0.19 -16.44 -27.38
N ILE A 80 -0.64 -16.49 -28.42
CA ILE A 80 -2.10 -16.58 -28.29
C ILE A 80 -2.50 -17.80 -27.47
N LYS A 81 -1.91 -18.97 -27.75
CA LYS A 81 -2.18 -20.19 -26.99
C LYS A 81 -1.89 -20.02 -25.49
N GLN A 82 -0.80 -19.36 -25.11
CA GLN A 82 -0.46 -19.12 -23.71
C GLN A 82 -1.44 -18.16 -23.01
N LEU A 83 -1.93 -17.14 -23.72
CA LEU A 83 -2.93 -16.20 -23.22
C LEU A 83 -4.27 -16.91 -22.99
N GLU A 84 -4.71 -17.72 -23.95
CA GLU A 84 -5.93 -18.53 -23.86
C GLU A 84 -5.85 -19.55 -22.71
N GLU A 85 -4.74 -20.26 -22.54
CA GLU A 85 -4.52 -21.19 -21.42
C GLU A 85 -4.60 -20.51 -20.04
N LYS A 86 -4.29 -19.20 -20.00
CA LYS A 86 -4.39 -18.36 -18.79
C LYS A 86 -5.77 -17.68 -18.64
N ASN A 87 -6.70 -17.88 -19.58
CA ASN A 87 -7.98 -17.18 -19.67
C ASN A 87 -7.83 -15.65 -19.68
N ILE A 88 -6.85 -15.15 -20.44
CA ILE A 88 -6.66 -13.72 -20.71
C ILE A 88 -7.32 -13.43 -22.05
N ASP A 89 -8.42 -12.67 -22.04
CA ASP A 89 -9.24 -12.40 -23.22
C ASP A 89 -9.22 -10.92 -23.65
N ASP A 90 -8.77 -10.01 -22.80
CA ASP A 90 -8.53 -8.61 -23.12
C ASP A 90 -7.28 -8.01 -22.46
N PHE A 91 -6.96 -6.77 -22.86
CA PHE A 91 -5.88 -5.98 -22.30
C PHE A 91 -6.33 -4.52 -22.20
N GLU A 92 -6.15 -3.90 -21.04
CA GLU A 92 -6.35 -2.45 -20.91
C GLU A 92 -5.20 -1.66 -21.52
N ILE A 93 -3.98 -2.21 -21.50
CA ILE A 93 -2.78 -1.55 -22.02
C ILE A 93 -1.93 -2.54 -22.81
N VAL A 94 -1.49 -2.09 -23.99
CA VAL A 94 -0.43 -2.75 -24.77
C VAL A 94 0.70 -1.74 -24.98
N ILE A 95 1.93 -2.14 -24.68
CA ILE A 95 3.15 -1.37 -24.90
C ILE A 95 3.98 -2.11 -25.94
N ALA A 96 4.39 -1.42 -27.02
CA ALA A 96 5.14 -1.98 -28.14
C ALA A 96 6.37 -1.13 -28.46
#